data_AF-A0A316V7W0-F1
#
_entry.id   AF-A0A316V7W0-F1
#
_cell.length_a   1.000
_cell.length_b   1.000
_cell.length_c   1.000
_cell.angle_alpha   90.00
_cell.angle_beta   90.00
_cell.angle_gamma   90.00
#
_symmetry.space_group_name_H-M   'P 1'
#
loop_
_entity.id
_entity.type
_entity.pdbx_description
1 polymer ?
#
loop_
_entity_poly.entity_id
_entity_poly.type
_entity_poly.pdbx_seq_one_letter_code
_entity_poly.pdbx_strand_id
1 'polypeptide(L)'
;MATKSDEAVNEALNEPIDQLKIGEASSSKLEENGRAKSNGTYGHSDSNELENGEGEMSATALKAELERMKDERDSFEEQYHGLLGKLGQMRSTLGDRLRQDAEELDRREQQIDTLNARIDGLSGSMKTLEGELVTSHEEVERLTKELDNTRSIQQQTAANSTDRKGNEMKLRELQEMAERYRIEAESWESACMEERAYREDVDLQLREAQRERDEAIAREQEQSTIAQREMQTARELQQVLEEFQAAQDSELQRAIGDHEEKIERLTTSLKEHQERTTTAEALAEEHKKGAERCQTLAKEVKEKNLLIGKLRHEAVILNEHLTESLRRLRANQSDAMVDGKLIGNLLIQFLNTPRSDSKRFEMLSLIASVLNWSPEEREKAGLQRNNQAPTPDRKGGKGGSEGHKRSGAQTNTTGEESFSNLFVEFLLSEAEKAKKPSQPISSNASGPPSPTTPKQSGRPSFNLGSLASLNRNSGDDSRVFSPGSNAATDPSGSPRKLRSP
;
A
#
# COMPACT_ATOMS: atom_id res chain seq x y z
N MET A 1 51.16 -47.46 32.14
CA MET A 1 52.51 -46.89 31.94
C MET A 1 52.77 -46.02 33.16
N ALA A 2 53.59 -46.46 34.12
CA ALA A 2 55.06 -46.44 34.11
C ALA A 2 55.56 -44.98 34.23
N THR A 3 56.42 -44.59 35.18
CA THR A 3 57.37 -45.32 36.07
C THR A 3 57.28 -44.78 37.52
N LYS A 4 57.41 -45.57 38.59
CA LYS A 4 58.64 -46.23 39.12
C LYS A 4 59.78 -45.26 39.46
N SER A 5 59.76 -44.72 40.68
CA SER A 5 60.93 -44.27 41.45
C SER A 5 60.46 -43.87 42.87
N ASP A 6 60.70 -44.74 43.85
CA ASP A 6 60.92 -44.46 45.30
C ASP A 6 60.78 -45.76 46.14
N GLU A 7 61.36 -46.86 45.63
CA GLU A 7 61.32 -48.18 46.26
C GLU A 7 62.65 -48.91 45.98
N ALA A 8 63.76 -48.37 46.51
CA ALA A 8 65.09 -49.03 46.57
C ALA A 8 66.16 -48.23 47.35
N VAL A 9 65.91 -47.83 48.60
CA VAL A 9 66.94 -47.56 49.64
C VAL A 9 66.32 -47.96 50.98
N ASN A 10 66.06 -49.26 51.22
CA ASN A 10 67.07 -50.25 51.64
C ASN A 10 68.14 -49.64 52.58
N GLU A 11 68.00 -49.83 53.89
CA GLU A 11 68.32 -51.08 54.62
C GLU A 11 69.77 -51.06 55.11
N ALA A 12 69.98 -50.36 56.22
CA ALA A 12 71.15 -50.48 57.11
C ALA A 12 70.81 -49.89 58.48
N LEU A 13 71.52 -50.33 59.53
CA LEU A 13 71.43 -49.84 60.92
C LEU A 13 70.15 -50.22 61.68
N ASN A 14 69.88 -51.53 61.74
CA ASN A 14 69.28 -52.13 62.93
C ASN A 14 70.04 -53.42 63.28
N GLU A 15 71.09 -53.32 64.09
CA GLU A 15 71.72 -54.47 64.77
C GLU A 15 71.89 -54.15 66.26
N PRO A 16 71.49 -55.07 67.17
CA PRO A 16 71.79 -54.97 68.59
C PRO A 16 73.15 -55.59 68.89
N ILE A 17 74.04 -54.87 69.59
CA ILE A 17 75.24 -55.48 70.17
C ILE A 17 74.87 -56.12 71.50
N ASP A 18 74.63 -57.42 71.42
CA ASP A 18 74.59 -58.32 72.56
C ASP A 18 76.01 -58.86 72.87
N GLN A 19 76.19 -59.43 74.06
CA GLN A 19 77.40 -60.13 74.55
C GLN A 19 78.63 -59.29 74.98
N LEU A 20 78.85 -59.23 76.29
CA LEU A 20 80.17 -59.53 76.86
C LEU A 20 80.01 -60.43 78.09
N LYS A 21 80.39 -61.71 77.94
CA LYS A 21 80.41 -62.73 79.00
C LYS A 21 81.83 -63.28 79.11
N ILE A 22 82.55 -62.85 80.15
CA ILE A 22 83.85 -63.39 80.58
C ILE A 22 83.80 -63.36 82.13
N GLY A 23 84.07 -64.40 82.90
CA GLY A 23 84.54 -65.75 82.57
C GLY A 23 85.92 -66.00 83.17
N GLU A 24 85.99 -66.89 84.18
CA GLU A 24 87.23 -67.45 84.78
C GLU A 24 88.10 -66.47 85.63
N ALA A 25 88.88 -66.92 86.62
CA ALA A 25 88.81 -68.10 87.50
C ALA A 25 89.79 -67.96 88.69
N SER A 26 89.52 -68.69 89.77
CA SER A 26 90.49 -69.30 90.72
C SER A 26 91.63 -68.47 91.35
N SER A 27 91.67 -68.44 92.70
CA SER A 27 92.59 -69.32 93.44
C SER A 27 92.24 -69.39 94.94
N SER A 28 92.71 -70.45 95.62
CA SER A 28 92.37 -70.86 96.99
C SER A 28 93.64 -71.08 97.85
N LYS A 29 93.46 -71.64 99.07
CA LYS A 29 94.45 -71.94 100.15
C LYS A 29 94.67 -70.76 101.11
N LEU A 30 94.42 -70.81 102.43
CA LEU A 30 94.42 -71.88 103.47
C LEU A 30 95.77 -72.56 103.74
N GLU A 31 96.15 -72.59 105.04
CA GLU A 31 97.18 -73.43 105.67
C GLU A 31 98.66 -73.07 105.31
N GLU A 32 99.69 -73.27 106.16
CA GLU A 32 99.77 -73.84 107.52
C GLU A 32 101.06 -73.42 108.27
N ASN A 33 101.00 -73.42 109.62
CA ASN A 33 101.99 -73.94 110.59
C ASN A 33 103.47 -73.46 110.69
N GLY A 34 104.08 -73.75 111.86
CA GLY A 34 105.51 -73.60 112.18
C GLY A 34 105.83 -72.41 113.07
N ARG A 35 105.74 -72.42 114.41
CA ARG A 35 106.01 -73.43 115.46
C ARG A 35 107.51 -73.72 115.74
N ALA A 36 108.09 -72.93 116.63
CA ALA A 36 109.14 -73.32 117.59
C ALA A 36 108.81 -72.64 118.93
N LYS A 37 108.47 -73.33 120.03
CA LYS A 37 109.34 -74.13 120.95
C LYS A 37 110.40 -73.24 121.63
N SER A 38 110.69 -73.32 122.93
CA SER A 38 110.21 -74.14 124.07
C SER A 38 110.74 -73.47 125.35
N ASN A 39 109.94 -73.18 126.38
CA ASN A 39 109.48 -74.08 127.45
C ASN A 39 110.60 -74.78 128.26
N GLY A 40 110.67 -74.48 129.57
CA GLY A 40 110.87 -75.51 130.61
C GLY A 40 112.19 -75.58 131.38
N THR A 41 112.18 -75.01 132.59
CA THR A 41 112.37 -75.72 133.87
C THR A 41 113.45 -76.80 134.01
N TYR A 42 114.38 -76.64 134.96
CA TYR A 42 114.87 -77.71 135.84
C TYR A 42 115.46 -77.12 137.14
N GLY A 43 115.39 -77.88 138.23
CA GLY A 43 116.19 -77.68 139.44
C GLY A 43 116.48 -79.04 140.08
N HIS A 44 117.54 -79.13 140.90
CA HIS A 44 117.72 -80.19 141.90
C HIS A 44 118.79 -79.78 142.94
N SER A 45 118.60 -80.26 144.17
CA SER A 45 119.58 -80.37 145.27
C SER A 45 120.88 -81.09 144.88
N ASP A 46 121.97 -80.83 145.60
CA ASP A 46 122.49 -81.72 146.67
C ASP A 46 123.75 -81.07 147.31
N SER A 47 124.31 -81.45 148.46
CA SER A 47 123.90 -82.09 149.71
C SER A 47 125.20 -82.56 150.40
N ASN A 48 125.33 -82.25 151.70
CA ASN A 48 125.96 -83.08 152.74
C ASN A 48 127.48 -83.38 152.84
N GLU A 49 127.91 -83.42 154.12
CA GLU A 49 128.82 -84.40 154.76
C GLU A 49 130.34 -84.37 154.41
N LEU A 50 131.30 -84.71 155.30
CA LEU A 50 131.33 -85.02 156.75
C LEU A 50 132.81 -84.90 157.27
N GLU A 51 133.11 -85.46 158.45
CA GLU A 51 134.45 -85.83 158.97
C GLU A 51 135.34 -84.71 159.59
N ASN A 52 136.13 -84.96 160.67
CA ASN A 52 136.12 -86.02 161.70
C ASN A 52 137.01 -85.63 162.92
N GLY A 53 136.92 -86.37 164.03
CA GLY A 53 137.94 -86.42 165.12
C GLY A 53 137.86 -85.30 166.18
N GLU A 54 137.43 -85.53 167.43
CA GLU A 54 138.03 -86.34 168.53
C GLU A 54 139.28 -85.73 169.19
N GLY A 55 139.25 -85.59 170.53
CA GLY A 55 140.42 -85.27 171.36
C GLY A 55 140.16 -84.22 172.46
N GLU A 56 140.32 -84.61 173.73
CA GLU A 56 140.14 -83.74 174.90
C GLU A 56 141.22 -82.63 174.98
N MET A 57 140.85 -81.38 175.35
CA MET A 57 141.10 -80.84 176.70
C MET A 57 140.86 -79.31 176.83
N SER A 58 140.17 -78.93 177.93
CA SER A 58 140.06 -77.57 178.51
C SER A 58 139.04 -76.57 177.93
N ALA A 59 138.28 -75.95 178.83
CA ALA A 59 136.97 -75.34 178.58
C ALA A 59 136.97 -73.90 178.02
N THR A 60 138.04 -73.45 177.37
CA THR A 60 138.19 -72.05 176.91
C THR A 60 137.95 -71.85 175.41
N ALA A 61 138.11 -72.88 174.57
CA ALA A 61 137.98 -72.75 173.11
C ALA A 61 136.52 -72.65 172.61
N LEU A 62 135.58 -73.34 173.27
CA LEU A 62 134.17 -73.50 172.85
C LEU A 62 133.35 -72.21 172.71
N LYS A 63 133.86 -71.06 173.17
CA LYS A 63 133.17 -69.76 173.03
C LYS A 63 133.48 -69.03 171.72
N ALA A 64 134.63 -69.28 171.10
CA ALA A 64 135.01 -68.61 169.85
C ALA A 64 134.20 -69.14 168.65
N GLU A 65 134.00 -70.46 168.59
CA GLU A 65 133.27 -71.10 167.48
C GLU A 65 131.79 -70.67 167.40
N LEU A 66 131.19 -70.32 168.54
CA LEU A 66 129.80 -69.84 168.65
C LEU A 66 129.64 -68.40 168.12
N GLU A 67 130.73 -67.63 168.03
CA GLU A 67 130.72 -66.30 167.41
C GLU A 67 130.76 -66.44 165.88
N ARG A 68 131.71 -67.23 165.36
CA ARG A 68 131.85 -67.50 163.92
C ARG A 68 130.55 -67.97 163.24
N MET A 69 129.83 -68.89 163.87
CA MET A 69 128.56 -69.41 163.33
C MET A 69 127.44 -68.36 163.25
N LYS A 70 127.53 -67.22 163.97
CA LYS A 70 126.56 -66.12 163.86
C LYS A 70 126.87 -65.22 162.67
N ASP A 71 128.14 -64.92 162.43
CA ASP A 71 128.59 -64.09 161.31
C ASP A 71 128.25 -64.77 159.96
N GLU A 72 128.44 -66.09 159.88
CA GLU A 72 128.08 -66.87 158.68
C GLU A 72 126.56 -66.83 158.42
N ARG A 73 125.72 -66.97 159.46
CA ARG A 73 124.25 -66.78 159.36
C ARG A 73 123.89 -65.37 158.89
N ASP A 74 124.48 -64.34 159.48
CA ASP A 74 124.14 -62.94 159.16
C ASP A 74 124.50 -62.61 157.70
N SER A 75 125.59 -63.19 157.18
CA SER A 75 125.96 -63.08 155.76
C SER A 75 124.94 -63.72 154.81
N PHE A 76 124.24 -64.78 155.23
CA PHE A 76 123.18 -65.42 154.45
C PHE A 76 121.85 -64.67 154.55
N GLU A 77 121.50 -64.10 155.71
CA GLU A 77 120.34 -63.21 155.84
C GLU A 77 120.49 -61.96 154.96
N GLU A 78 121.69 -61.37 154.88
CA GLU A 78 121.97 -60.21 154.03
C GLU A 78 121.91 -60.55 152.53
N GLN A 79 122.38 -61.74 152.12
CA GLN A 79 122.19 -62.25 150.76
C GLN A 79 120.71 -62.51 150.43
N TYR A 80 119.94 -63.04 151.38
CA TYR A 80 118.51 -63.27 151.21
C TYR A 80 117.73 -61.96 151.09
N HIS A 81 118.02 -60.96 151.94
CA HIS A 81 117.47 -59.62 151.84
C HIS A 81 117.88 -58.90 150.55
N GLY A 82 119.13 -59.05 150.10
CA GLY A 82 119.62 -58.50 148.84
C GLY A 82 118.92 -59.09 147.61
N LEU A 83 118.62 -60.41 147.63
CA LEU A 83 117.79 -61.06 146.61
C LEU A 83 116.33 -60.60 146.69
N LEU A 84 115.77 -60.47 147.89
CA LEU A 84 114.41 -59.95 148.10
C LEU A 84 114.26 -58.51 147.58
N GLY A 85 115.28 -57.67 147.81
CA GLY A 85 115.36 -56.30 147.29
C GLY A 85 115.40 -56.25 145.77
N LYS A 86 116.23 -57.09 145.12
CA LYS A 86 116.26 -57.23 143.66
C LYS A 86 114.93 -57.74 143.09
N LEU A 87 114.29 -58.70 143.76
CA LEU A 87 112.97 -59.21 143.37
C LEU A 87 111.89 -58.12 143.50
N GLY A 88 111.91 -57.36 144.60
CA GLY A 88 111.03 -56.21 144.81
C GLY A 88 111.23 -55.11 143.77
N GLN A 89 112.48 -54.81 143.41
CA GLN A 89 112.80 -53.79 142.42
C GLN A 89 112.46 -54.23 140.99
N MET A 90 112.64 -55.50 140.63
CA MET A 90 112.11 -56.05 139.37
C MET A 90 110.58 -56.02 139.35
N ARG A 91 109.90 -56.35 140.47
CA ARG A 91 108.43 -56.26 140.55
C ARG A 91 107.91 -54.83 140.38
N SER A 92 108.57 -53.85 141.00
CA SER A 92 108.21 -52.43 140.82
C SER A 92 108.47 -52.01 139.38
N THR A 93 109.70 -52.12 138.88
CA THR A 93 110.07 -51.63 137.55
C THR A 93 109.32 -52.30 136.39
N LEU A 94 108.97 -53.59 136.51
CA LEU A 94 108.13 -54.26 135.53
C LEU A 94 106.65 -53.90 135.68
N GLY A 95 106.16 -53.69 136.91
CA GLY A 95 104.80 -53.18 137.17
C GLY A 95 104.60 -51.76 136.64
N ASP A 96 105.58 -50.88 136.85
CA ASP A 96 105.60 -49.51 136.36
C ASP A 96 105.69 -49.46 134.82
N ARG A 97 106.50 -50.34 134.19
CA ARG A 97 106.53 -50.48 132.73
C ARG A 97 105.25 -51.03 132.14
N LEU A 98 104.69 -52.12 132.68
CA LEU A 98 103.42 -52.67 132.19
C LEU A 98 102.27 -51.66 132.35
N ARG A 99 102.31 -50.84 133.41
CA ARG A 99 101.37 -49.73 133.58
C ARG A 99 101.58 -48.64 132.53
N GLN A 100 102.83 -48.21 132.30
CA GLN A 100 103.15 -47.21 131.28
C GLN A 100 102.78 -47.68 129.86
N ASP A 101 103.07 -48.93 129.52
CA ASP A 101 102.73 -49.53 128.23
C ASP A 101 101.21 -49.63 128.05
N ALA A 102 100.46 -50.01 129.10
CA ALA A 102 98.99 -50.00 129.08
C ALA A 102 98.42 -48.58 128.91
N GLU A 103 98.99 -47.58 129.60
CA GLU A 103 98.60 -46.17 129.46
C GLU A 103 99.01 -45.58 128.08
N GLU A 104 100.05 -46.08 127.42
CA GLU A 104 100.33 -45.70 126.02
C GLU A 104 99.36 -46.39 125.05
N LEU A 105 99.06 -47.67 125.25
CA LEU A 105 98.14 -48.44 124.41
C LEU A 105 96.74 -47.81 124.43
N ASP A 106 96.21 -47.48 125.62
CA ASP A 106 94.93 -46.76 125.80
C ASP A 106 94.92 -45.39 125.09
N ARG A 107 96.03 -44.61 125.14
CA ARG A 107 96.15 -43.36 124.36
C ARG A 107 96.13 -43.59 122.85
N ARG A 108 96.74 -44.68 122.36
CA ARG A 108 96.71 -45.02 120.92
C ARG A 108 95.33 -45.51 120.50
N GLU A 109 94.64 -46.27 121.34
CA GLU A 109 93.27 -46.74 121.11
C GLU A 109 92.30 -45.56 121.03
N GLN A 110 92.36 -44.62 121.99
CA GLN A 110 91.62 -43.35 121.94
C GLN A 110 91.97 -42.50 120.70
N GLN A 111 93.23 -42.51 120.25
CA GLN A 111 93.63 -41.81 119.01
C GLN A 111 93.07 -42.52 117.76
N ILE A 112 92.99 -43.85 117.75
CA ILE A 112 92.39 -44.64 116.68
C ILE A 112 90.88 -44.38 116.64
N ASP A 113 90.19 -44.38 117.79
CA ASP A 113 88.75 -44.11 117.88
C ASP A 113 88.40 -42.70 117.42
N THR A 114 89.18 -41.69 117.81
CA THR A 114 88.96 -40.30 117.34
C THR A 114 89.26 -40.13 115.86
N LEU A 115 90.22 -40.86 115.29
CA LEU A 115 90.47 -40.89 113.85
C LEU A 115 89.37 -41.65 113.10
N ASN A 116 88.88 -42.78 113.61
CA ASN A 116 87.77 -43.55 113.06
C ASN A 116 86.49 -42.72 113.06
N ALA A 117 86.12 -42.10 114.20
CA ALA A 117 84.97 -41.20 114.28
C ALA A 117 85.07 -40.00 113.30
N ARG A 118 86.28 -39.51 113.02
CA ARG A 118 86.52 -38.47 112.01
C ARG A 118 86.40 -39.01 110.58
N ILE A 119 86.88 -40.22 110.31
CA ILE A 119 86.73 -40.90 109.00
C ILE A 119 85.26 -41.20 108.75
N ASP A 120 84.53 -41.70 109.74
CA ASP A 120 83.09 -41.96 109.68
C ASP A 120 82.31 -40.67 109.44
N GLY A 121 82.61 -39.61 110.18
CA GLY A 121 82.02 -38.27 109.98
C GLY A 121 82.31 -37.68 108.59
N LEU A 122 83.55 -37.81 108.10
CA LEU A 122 83.90 -37.40 106.74
C LEU A 122 83.18 -38.25 105.68
N SER A 123 83.11 -39.58 105.86
CA SER A 123 82.38 -40.48 104.96
C SER A 123 80.88 -40.19 104.95
N GLY A 124 80.31 -39.82 106.11
CA GLY A 124 78.93 -39.35 106.24
C GLY A 124 78.73 -38.07 105.45
N SER A 125 79.59 -37.07 105.64
CA SER A 125 79.53 -35.80 104.88
C SER A 125 79.73 -35.98 103.37
N MET A 126 80.55 -36.94 102.96
CA MET A 126 80.76 -37.28 101.55
C MET A 126 79.50 -37.94 100.95
N LYS A 127 78.88 -38.88 101.68
CA LYS A 127 77.61 -39.52 101.26
C LYS A 127 76.45 -38.53 101.21
N THR A 128 76.35 -37.58 102.14
CA THR A 128 75.32 -36.53 102.07
C THR A 128 75.55 -35.61 100.89
N LEU A 129 76.80 -35.18 100.64
CA LEU A 129 77.13 -34.32 99.51
C LEU A 129 76.96 -35.04 98.15
N GLU A 130 77.20 -36.35 98.10
CA GLU A 130 76.89 -37.19 96.94
C GLU A 130 75.37 -37.29 96.70
N GLY A 131 74.58 -37.48 97.76
CA GLY A 131 73.11 -37.45 97.68
C GLY A 131 72.54 -36.09 97.27
N GLU A 132 73.12 -34.99 97.76
CA GLU A 132 72.79 -33.62 97.34
C GLU A 132 73.16 -33.38 95.87
N LEU A 133 74.30 -33.93 95.40
CA LEU A 133 74.72 -33.83 94.00
C LEU A 133 73.79 -34.61 93.07
N VAL A 134 73.40 -35.84 93.46
CA VAL A 134 72.44 -36.66 92.70
C VAL A 134 71.07 -35.98 92.63
N THR A 135 70.51 -35.53 93.76
CA THR A 135 69.21 -34.86 93.79
C THR A 135 69.23 -33.51 93.05
N SER A 136 70.34 -32.76 93.10
CA SER A 136 70.53 -31.58 92.26
C SER A 136 70.63 -31.92 90.77
N HIS A 137 71.19 -33.07 90.40
CA HIS A 137 71.26 -33.50 89.00
C HIS A 137 69.89 -33.94 88.47
N GLU A 138 69.13 -34.70 89.27
CA GLU A 138 67.73 -35.07 88.98
C GLU A 138 66.84 -33.84 88.80
N GLU A 139 67.00 -32.82 89.65
CA GLU A 139 66.25 -31.56 89.52
C GLU A 139 66.68 -30.75 88.29
N VAL A 140 67.97 -30.70 87.95
CA VAL A 140 68.44 -30.09 86.70
C VAL A 140 67.90 -30.84 85.48
N GLU A 141 67.87 -32.17 85.49
CA GLU A 141 67.23 -32.96 84.44
C GLU A 141 65.72 -32.65 84.33
N ARG A 142 65.01 -32.56 85.47
CA ARG A 142 63.57 -32.23 85.51
C ARG A 142 63.31 -30.86 84.90
N LEU A 143 64.05 -29.84 85.34
CA LEU A 143 63.95 -28.47 84.83
C LEU A 143 64.34 -28.39 83.35
N THR A 144 65.32 -29.17 82.89
CA THR A 144 65.70 -29.22 81.47
C THR A 144 64.57 -29.83 80.63
N LYS A 145 63.97 -30.95 81.07
CA LYS A 145 62.81 -31.57 80.42
C LYS A 145 61.60 -30.64 80.40
N GLU A 146 61.37 -29.85 81.45
CA GLU A 146 60.32 -28.83 81.51
C GLU A 146 60.60 -27.63 80.58
N LEU A 147 61.86 -27.20 80.46
CA LEU A 147 62.28 -26.17 79.51
C LEU A 147 62.11 -26.66 78.07
N ASP A 148 62.55 -27.86 77.72
CA ASP A 148 62.38 -28.44 76.39
C ASP A 148 60.91 -28.66 76.04
N ASN A 149 60.08 -29.10 77.00
CA ASN A 149 58.64 -29.21 76.83
C ASN A 149 57.98 -27.84 76.60
N THR A 150 58.28 -26.82 77.42
CA THR A 150 57.72 -25.47 77.23
C THR A 150 58.20 -24.82 75.94
N ARG A 151 59.44 -25.05 75.53
CA ARG A 151 60.01 -24.59 74.25
C ARG A 151 59.34 -25.29 73.06
N SER A 152 59.09 -26.59 73.16
CA SER A 152 58.32 -27.37 72.17
C SER A 152 56.89 -26.85 72.04
N ILE A 153 56.19 -26.66 73.17
CA ILE A 153 54.84 -26.08 73.20
C ILE A 153 54.82 -24.65 72.64
N GLN A 154 55.83 -23.83 72.95
CA GLN A 154 55.96 -22.47 72.41
C GLN A 154 56.20 -22.48 70.89
N GLN A 155 57.06 -23.39 70.39
CA GLN A 155 57.31 -23.54 68.96
C GLN A 155 56.05 -24.05 68.22
N GLN A 156 55.34 -25.04 68.79
CA GLN A 156 54.12 -25.59 68.23
C GLN A 156 52.97 -24.57 68.25
N THR A 157 52.81 -23.79 69.33
CA THR A 157 51.80 -22.72 69.38
C THR A 157 52.14 -21.55 68.47
N ALA A 158 53.42 -21.23 68.27
CA ALA A 158 53.85 -20.26 67.26
C ALA A 158 53.52 -20.73 65.84
N ALA A 159 53.85 -21.98 65.48
CA ALA A 159 53.51 -22.58 64.18
C ALA A 159 52.00 -22.65 63.95
N ASN A 160 51.23 -23.14 64.93
CA ASN A 160 49.77 -23.17 64.87
C ASN A 160 49.15 -21.76 64.77
N SER A 161 49.81 -20.73 65.31
CA SER A 161 49.39 -19.32 65.21
C SER A 161 49.67 -18.73 63.82
N THR A 162 50.84 -19.03 63.23
CA THR A 162 51.13 -18.64 61.84
C THR A 162 50.22 -19.34 60.85
N ASP A 163 49.95 -20.64 61.04
CA ASP A 163 49.06 -21.41 60.18
C ASP A 163 47.60 -20.97 60.32
N ARG A 164 47.13 -20.65 61.54
CA ARG A 164 45.81 -20.03 61.74
C ARG A 164 45.69 -18.70 61.01
N LYS A 165 46.69 -17.81 61.11
CA LYS A 165 46.69 -16.52 60.38
C LYS A 165 46.73 -16.70 58.87
N GLY A 166 47.55 -17.64 58.38
CA GLY A 166 47.60 -17.99 56.95
C GLY A 166 46.28 -18.54 56.44
N ASN A 167 45.61 -19.40 57.21
CA ASN A 167 44.31 -19.96 56.86
C ASN A 167 43.17 -18.94 57.01
N GLU A 168 43.24 -18.02 57.96
CA GLU A 168 42.29 -16.90 58.08
C GLU A 168 42.43 -15.92 56.90
N MET A 169 43.66 -15.60 56.47
CA MET A 169 43.89 -14.80 55.26
C MET A 169 43.34 -15.50 54.01
N LYS A 170 43.65 -16.80 53.81
CA LYS A 170 43.05 -17.59 52.71
C LYS A 170 41.53 -17.65 52.77
N LEU A 171 40.94 -17.77 53.97
CA LEU A 171 39.49 -17.78 54.14
C LEU A 171 38.88 -16.44 53.74
N ARG A 172 39.51 -15.32 54.12
CA ARG A 172 39.09 -13.98 53.70
C ARG A 172 39.27 -13.78 52.19
N GLU A 173 40.38 -14.20 51.60
CA GLU A 173 40.60 -14.17 50.15
C GLU A 173 39.53 -14.98 49.40
N LEU A 174 39.20 -16.19 49.87
CA LEU A 174 38.13 -17.01 49.31
C LEU A 174 36.74 -16.37 49.49
N GLN A 175 36.47 -15.72 50.63
CA GLN A 175 35.25 -14.96 50.86
C GLN A 175 35.15 -13.74 49.93
N GLU A 176 36.23 -12.98 49.76
CA GLU A 176 36.29 -11.87 48.81
C GLU A 176 36.11 -12.34 47.37
N MET A 177 36.71 -13.46 46.97
CA MET A 177 36.51 -14.05 45.64
C MET A 177 35.06 -14.52 45.47
N ALA A 178 34.46 -15.15 46.48
CA ALA A 178 33.06 -15.57 46.44
C ALA A 178 32.10 -14.37 46.33
N GLU A 179 32.32 -13.30 47.10
CA GLU A 179 31.54 -12.05 46.99
C GLU A 179 31.74 -11.36 45.64
N ARG A 180 32.96 -11.34 45.08
CA ARG A 180 33.20 -10.84 43.72
C ARG A 180 32.42 -11.64 42.69
N TYR A 181 32.47 -12.97 42.74
CA TYR A 181 31.70 -13.81 41.83
C TYR A 181 30.18 -13.70 42.04
N ARG A 182 29.71 -13.44 43.27
CA ARG A 182 28.29 -13.17 43.56
C ARG A 182 27.85 -11.85 42.93
N ILE A 183 28.61 -10.76 43.13
CA ILE A 183 28.33 -9.44 42.55
C ILE A 183 28.40 -9.50 41.01
N GLU A 184 29.36 -10.23 40.46
CA GLU A 184 29.48 -10.46 39.02
C GLU A 184 28.26 -11.24 38.48
N ALA A 185 27.81 -12.30 39.17
CA ALA A 185 26.61 -13.04 38.79
C ALA A 185 25.34 -12.17 38.84
N GLU A 186 25.19 -11.35 39.89
CA GLU A 186 24.08 -10.39 40.04
C GLU A 186 24.13 -9.30 38.95
N SER A 187 25.31 -8.84 38.53
CA SER A 187 25.44 -7.88 37.44
C SER A 187 25.10 -8.48 36.07
N TRP A 188 25.51 -9.73 35.80
CA TRP A 188 25.09 -10.47 34.60
C TRP A 188 23.60 -10.80 34.60
N GLU A 189 23.00 -11.12 35.74
CA GLU A 189 21.55 -11.30 35.86
C GLU A 189 20.81 -9.99 35.55
N SER A 190 21.26 -8.87 36.14
CA SER A 190 20.67 -7.56 35.87
C SER A 190 20.80 -7.16 34.39
N ALA A 191 21.97 -7.38 33.77
CA ALA A 191 22.17 -7.12 32.34
C ALA A 191 21.29 -8.03 31.46
N CYS A 192 21.13 -9.31 31.81
CA CYS A 192 20.22 -10.21 31.11
C CYS A 192 18.75 -9.80 31.25
N MET A 193 18.35 -9.23 32.39
CA MET A 193 17.00 -8.73 32.63
C MET A 193 16.75 -7.40 31.89
N GLU A 194 17.73 -6.50 31.83
CA GLU A 194 17.67 -5.26 31.05
C GLU A 194 17.58 -5.56 29.54
N GLU A 195 18.41 -6.47 29.02
CA GLU A 195 18.35 -6.95 27.63
C GLU A 195 17.01 -7.62 27.29
N ARG A 196 16.38 -8.33 28.24
CA ARG A 196 15.03 -8.88 28.06
C ARG A 196 13.97 -7.79 28.02
N ALA A 197 14.00 -6.85 28.96
CA ALA A 197 13.08 -5.71 29.00
C ALA A 197 13.19 -4.85 27.73
N TYR A 198 14.42 -4.61 27.24
CA TYR A 198 14.66 -3.89 25.99
C TYR A 198 14.11 -4.65 24.77
N ARG A 199 14.28 -5.98 24.70
CA ARG A 199 13.66 -6.80 23.66
C ARG A 199 12.15 -6.74 23.72
N GLU A 200 11.56 -6.82 24.92
CA GLU A 200 10.11 -6.73 25.12
C GLU A 200 9.54 -5.36 24.69
N ASP A 201 10.25 -4.26 24.99
CA ASP A 201 9.91 -2.91 24.52
C ASP A 201 9.97 -2.78 22.98
N VAL A 202 11.06 -3.26 22.36
CA VAL A 202 11.18 -3.28 20.88
C VAL A 202 10.10 -4.16 20.24
N ASP A 203 9.77 -5.30 20.85
CA ASP A 203 8.69 -6.20 20.44
C ASP A 203 7.30 -5.55 20.58
N LEU A 204 7.08 -4.71 21.60
CA LEU A 204 5.86 -3.91 21.76
C LEU A 204 5.77 -2.83 20.68
N GLN A 205 6.83 -2.04 20.48
CA GLN A 205 6.92 -1.02 19.43
C GLN A 205 6.71 -1.63 18.02
N LEU A 206 7.24 -2.83 17.76
CA LEU A 206 7.02 -3.56 16.52
C LEU A 206 5.55 -3.95 16.33
N ARG A 207 4.89 -4.45 17.39
CA ARG A 207 3.44 -4.78 17.35
C ARG A 207 2.57 -3.54 17.20
N GLU A 208 2.98 -2.41 17.75
CA GLU A 208 2.29 -1.13 17.58
C GLU A 208 2.41 -0.62 16.14
N ALA A 209 3.62 -0.58 15.58
CA ALA A 209 3.86 -0.21 14.18
C ALA A 209 3.16 -1.16 13.19
N GLN A 210 3.07 -2.47 13.50
CA GLN A 210 2.29 -3.44 12.73
C GLN A 210 0.79 -3.11 12.77
N ARG A 211 0.24 -2.80 13.95
CA ARG A 211 -1.17 -2.41 14.09
C ARG A 211 -1.48 -1.13 13.33
N GLU A 212 -0.66 -0.10 13.45
CA GLU A 212 -0.82 1.16 12.72
C GLU A 212 -0.77 0.96 11.20
N ARG A 213 0.12 0.08 10.73
CA ARG A 213 0.20 -0.33 9.32
C ARG A 213 -1.08 -1.05 8.88
N ASP A 214 -1.57 -2.01 9.64
CA ASP A 214 -2.77 -2.78 9.30
C ASP A 214 -4.03 -1.90 9.31
N GLU A 215 -4.14 -0.98 10.27
CA GLU A 215 -5.17 0.06 10.28
C GLU A 215 -5.06 1.01 9.07
N ALA A 216 -3.85 1.41 8.66
CA ALA A 216 -3.66 2.24 7.48
C ALA A 216 -4.08 1.50 6.20
N ILE A 217 -3.73 0.22 6.08
CA ILE A 217 -4.15 -0.65 4.96
C ILE A 217 -5.68 -0.81 4.95
N ALA A 218 -6.31 -1.00 6.11
CA ALA A 218 -7.77 -1.08 6.19
C ALA A 218 -8.45 0.21 5.72
N ARG A 219 -7.96 1.39 6.18
CA ARG A 219 -8.45 2.71 5.72
C ARG A 219 -8.26 2.92 4.21
N GLU A 220 -7.11 2.51 3.66
CA GLU A 220 -6.84 2.59 2.21
C GLU A 220 -7.79 1.68 1.42
N GLN A 221 -8.04 0.45 1.90
CA GLN A 221 -8.99 -0.46 1.28
C GLN A 221 -10.42 0.10 1.31
N GLU A 222 -10.88 0.62 2.45
CA GLU A 222 -12.19 1.27 2.58
C GLU A 222 -12.33 2.43 1.58
N GLN A 223 -11.35 3.35 1.54
CA GLN A 223 -11.31 4.46 0.59
C GLN A 223 -11.30 3.98 -0.87
N SER A 224 -10.54 2.93 -1.19
CA SER A 224 -10.52 2.31 -2.52
C SER A 224 -11.89 1.72 -2.88
N THR A 225 -12.60 1.06 -1.96
CA THR A 225 -13.96 0.57 -2.24
C THR A 225 -14.97 1.70 -2.42
N ILE A 226 -14.84 2.81 -1.70
CA ILE A 226 -15.69 4.00 -1.88
C ILE A 226 -15.42 4.63 -3.24
N ALA A 227 -14.16 4.89 -3.59
CA ALA A 227 -13.76 5.43 -4.89
C ALA A 227 -14.18 4.51 -6.06
N GLN A 228 -14.12 3.19 -5.89
CA GLN A 228 -14.62 2.24 -6.90
C GLN A 228 -16.14 2.31 -7.06
N ARG A 229 -16.91 2.45 -5.97
CA ARG A 229 -18.37 2.65 -6.04
C ARG A 229 -18.72 3.98 -6.70
N GLU A 230 -18.05 5.07 -6.34
CA GLU A 230 -18.23 6.38 -6.98
C GLU A 230 -17.85 6.35 -8.47
N MET A 231 -16.80 5.61 -8.83
CA MET A 231 -16.44 5.39 -10.24
C MET A 231 -17.46 4.53 -10.99
N GLN A 232 -18.11 3.57 -10.32
CA GLN A 232 -19.19 2.77 -10.90
C GLN A 232 -20.44 3.63 -11.11
N THR A 233 -20.91 4.37 -10.10
CA THR A 233 -22.08 5.25 -10.24
C THR A 233 -21.84 6.39 -11.23
N ALA A 234 -20.62 6.92 -11.33
CA ALA A 234 -20.26 7.90 -12.35
C ALA A 234 -20.32 7.31 -13.77
N ARG A 235 -19.87 6.06 -13.98
CA ARG A 235 -20.03 5.36 -15.27
C ARG A 235 -21.48 5.06 -15.60
N GLU A 236 -22.26 4.59 -14.62
CA GLU A 236 -23.70 4.33 -14.79
C GLU A 236 -24.44 5.62 -15.15
N LEU A 237 -24.15 6.73 -14.47
CA LEU A 237 -24.72 8.04 -14.80
C LEU A 237 -24.27 8.52 -16.19
N GLN A 238 -23.00 8.33 -16.55
CA GLN A 238 -22.51 8.66 -17.90
C GLN A 238 -23.24 7.84 -18.98
N GLN A 239 -23.44 6.54 -18.76
CA GLN A 239 -24.19 5.68 -19.68
C GLN A 239 -25.65 6.14 -19.79
N VAL A 240 -26.33 6.46 -18.67
CA VAL A 240 -27.71 6.98 -18.68
C VAL A 240 -27.79 8.33 -19.40
N LEU A 241 -26.77 9.20 -19.27
CA LEU A 241 -26.70 10.46 -20.00
C LEU A 241 -26.45 10.26 -21.49
N GLU A 242 -25.61 9.29 -21.88
CA GLU A 242 -25.37 8.93 -23.29
C GLU A 242 -26.63 8.31 -23.93
N GLU A 243 -27.32 7.40 -23.22
CA GLU A 243 -28.61 6.84 -23.63
C GLU A 243 -29.69 7.92 -23.76
N PHE A 244 -29.72 8.89 -22.83
CA PHE A 244 -30.65 10.02 -22.88
C PHE A 244 -30.34 10.98 -24.04
N GLN A 245 -29.06 11.29 -24.29
CA GLN A 245 -28.63 12.09 -25.43
C GLN A 245 -28.96 11.41 -26.76
N ALA A 246 -28.64 10.12 -26.91
CA ALA A 246 -28.98 9.34 -28.10
C ALA A 246 -30.50 9.25 -28.32
N ALA A 247 -31.29 9.12 -27.24
CA ALA A 247 -32.74 9.16 -27.31
C ALA A 247 -33.25 10.54 -27.76
N GLN A 248 -32.74 11.63 -27.17
CA GLN A 248 -33.08 13.01 -27.54
C GLN A 248 -32.70 13.33 -28.99
N ASP A 249 -31.51 12.93 -29.43
CA ASP A 249 -31.05 13.11 -30.81
C ASP A 249 -31.94 12.34 -31.79
N SER A 250 -32.37 11.12 -31.44
CA SER A 250 -33.30 10.34 -32.26
C SER A 250 -34.70 10.95 -32.32
N GLU A 251 -35.19 11.54 -31.22
CA GLU A 251 -36.47 12.25 -31.16
C GLU A 251 -36.41 13.57 -31.94
N LEU A 252 -35.29 14.31 -31.84
CA LEU A 252 -35.05 15.54 -32.58
C LEU A 252 -34.91 15.27 -34.08
N GLN A 253 -34.13 14.26 -34.49
CA GLN A 253 -34.03 13.84 -35.90
C GLN A 253 -35.39 13.42 -36.45
N ARG A 254 -36.17 12.66 -35.67
CA ARG A 254 -37.55 12.31 -36.05
C ARG A 254 -38.43 13.56 -36.17
N ALA A 255 -38.37 14.49 -35.22
CA ALA A 255 -39.15 15.71 -35.26
C ALA A 255 -38.78 16.60 -36.46
N ILE A 256 -37.48 16.71 -36.77
CA ILE A 256 -36.96 17.38 -37.97
C ILE A 256 -37.53 16.70 -39.21
N GLY A 257 -37.43 15.38 -39.36
CA GLY A 257 -38.03 14.64 -40.48
C GLY A 257 -39.55 14.83 -40.58
N ASP A 258 -40.28 14.77 -39.47
CA ASP A 258 -41.73 15.04 -39.40
C ASP A 258 -42.05 16.51 -39.77
N HIS A 259 -41.11 17.45 -39.64
CA HIS A 259 -41.27 18.86 -40.04
C HIS A 259 -40.86 19.09 -41.50
N GLU A 260 -39.79 18.47 -41.97
CA GLU A 260 -39.36 18.45 -43.37
C GLU A 260 -40.46 17.85 -44.25
N GLU A 261 -41.03 16.70 -43.87
CA GLU A 261 -42.13 16.07 -44.62
C GLU A 261 -43.38 16.98 -44.63
N LYS A 262 -43.67 17.70 -43.54
CA LYS A 262 -44.75 18.72 -43.53
C LYS A 262 -44.44 19.88 -44.47
N ILE A 263 -43.19 20.36 -44.52
CA ILE A 263 -42.75 21.42 -45.44
C ILE A 263 -42.84 20.94 -46.89
N GLU A 264 -42.45 19.70 -47.20
CA GLU A 264 -42.61 19.11 -48.53
C GLU A 264 -44.08 18.95 -48.92
N ARG A 265 -44.94 18.44 -48.03
CA ARG A 265 -46.39 18.34 -48.26
C ARG A 265 -47.04 19.72 -48.46
N LEU A 266 -46.63 20.74 -47.70
CA LEU A 266 -47.10 22.11 -47.89
C LEU A 266 -46.54 22.75 -49.17
N THR A 267 -45.31 22.45 -49.55
CA THR A 267 -44.68 22.97 -50.78
C THR A 267 -45.29 22.33 -52.04
N THR A 268 -45.57 21.03 -52.00
CA THR A 268 -46.23 20.31 -53.10
C THR A 268 -47.68 20.73 -53.29
N SER A 269 -48.46 20.84 -52.21
CA SER A 269 -49.81 21.41 -52.27
C SER A 269 -49.82 22.87 -52.69
N LEU A 270 -48.85 23.69 -52.25
CA LEU A 270 -48.70 25.08 -52.72
C LEU A 270 -48.39 25.15 -54.22
N LYS A 271 -47.50 24.29 -54.73
CA LYS A 271 -47.24 24.16 -56.18
C LYS A 271 -48.48 23.73 -56.95
N GLU A 272 -49.20 22.71 -56.46
CA GLU A 272 -50.46 22.27 -57.06
C GLU A 272 -51.50 23.39 -57.07
N HIS A 273 -51.62 24.16 -55.98
CA HIS A 273 -52.48 25.33 -55.93
C HIS A 273 -52.04 26.43 -56.90
N GLN A 274 -50.74 26.67 -57.07
CA GLN A 274 -50.19 27.60 -58.07
C GLN A 274 -50.46 27.14 -59.52
N GLU A 275 -50.32 25.84 -59.80
CA GLU A 275 -50.68 25.25 -61.11
C GLU A 275 -52.20 25.36 -61.36
N ARG A 276 -53.04 25.11 -60.35
CA ARG A 276 -54.50 25.31 -60.44
C ARG A 276 -54.87 26.78 -60.62
N THR A 277 -54.20 27.74 -59.96
CA THR A 277 -54.50 29.17 -60.18
C THR A 277 -54.03 29.63 -61.54
N THR A 278 -52.82 29.28 -61.97
CA THR A 278 -52.30 29.69 -63.30
C THR A 278 -53.09 29.07 -64.45
N THR A 279 -53.55 27.83 -64.33
CA THR A 279 -54.47 27.22 -65.32
C THR A 279 -55.85 27.88 -65.30
N ALA A 280 -56.40 28.20 -64.13
CA ALA A 280 -57.66 28.95 -64.02
C ALA A 280 -57.54 30.39 -64.57
N GLU A 281 -56.42 31.08 -64.35
CA GLU A 281 -56.11 32.39 -64.92
C GLU A 281 -55.95 32.34 -66.45
N ALA A 282 -55.28 31.31 -66.97
CA ALA A 282 -55.15 31.09 -68.41
C ALA A 282 -56.53 30.84 -69.08
N LEU A 283 -57.38 30.02 -68.46
CA LEU A 283 -58.77 29.80 -68.91
C LEU A 283 -59.62 31.07 -68.77
N ALA A 284 -59.44 31.86 -67.71
CA ALA A 284 -60.13 33.13 -67.53
C ALA A 284 -59.75 34.15 -68.62
N GLU A 285 -58.46 34.25 -68.96
CA GLU A 285 -57.99 35.08 -70.09
C GLU A 285 -58.45 34.53 -71.46
N GLU A 286 -58.57 33.22 -71.64
CA GLU A 286 -59.18 32.64 -72.83
C GLU A 286 -60.67 33.00 -72.93
N HIS A 287 -61.44 32.81 -71.85
CA HIS A 287 -62.85 33.16 -71.80
C HIS A 287 -63.07 34.67 -71.98
N LYS A 288 -62.19 35.52 -71.45
CA LYS A 288 -62.19 36.97 -71.65
C LYS A 288 -61.93 37.34 -73.12
N LYS A 289 -60.91 36.77 -73.76
CA LYS A 289 -60.67 36.93 -75.21
C LYS A 289 -61.85 36.41 -76.05
N GLY A 290 -62.49 35.31 -75.61
CA GLY A 290 -63.72 34.78 -76.18
C GLY A 290 -64.89 35.78 -76.06
N ALA A 291 -65.08 36.37 -74.89
CA ALA A 291 -66.11 37.38 -74.62
C ALA A 291 -65.87 38.67 -75.44
N GLU A 292 -64.62 39.12 -75.57
CA GLU A 292 -64.24 40.25 -76.43
C GLU A 292 -64.56 39.97 -77.91
N ARG A 293 -64.22 38.78 -78.42
CA ARG A 293 -64.60 38.35 -79.79
C ARG A 293 -66.11 38.24 -79.97
N CYS A 294 -66.83 37.71 -78.99
CA CYS A 294 -68.29 37.68 -79.01
C CYS A 294 -68.87 39.10 -78.99
N GLN A 295 -68.24 40.06 -78.30
CA GLN A 295 -68.65 41.46 -78.29
C GLN A 295 -68.40 42.14 -79.64
N THR A 296 -67.27 41.89 -80.31
CA THR A 296 -67.02 42.44 -81.66
C THR A 296 -67.97 41.83 -82.68
N LEU A 297 -68.17 40.51 -82.68
CA LEU A 297 -69.15 39.85 -83.53
C LEU A 297 -70.58 40.34 -83.25
N ALA A 298 -70.95 40.60 -82.00
CA ALA A 298 -72.25 41.19 -81.66
C ALA A 298 -72.42 42.63 -82.16
N LYS A 299 -71.33 43.42 -82.24
CA LYS A 299 -71.34 44.75 -82.89
C LYS A 299 -71.51 44.60 -84.40
N GLU A 300 -70.70 43.76 -85.05
CA GLU A 300 -70.82 43.48 -86.48
C GLU A 300 -72.21 42.96 -86.87
N VAL A 301 -72.80 42.07 -86.08
CA VAL A 301 -74.15 41.54 -86.32
C VAL A 301 -75.20 42.64 -86.15
N LYS A 302 -75.04 43.58 -85.20
CA LYS A 302 -75.91 44.75 -85.08
C LYS A 302 -75.77 45.69 -86.28
N GLU A 303 -74.55 45.94 -86.76
CA GLU A 303 -74.28 46.76 -87.94
C GLU A 303 -74.80 46.11 -89.23
N LYS A 304 -74.57 44.80 -89.41
CA LYS A 304 -75.12 44.00 -90.53
C LYS A 304 -76.65 43.95 -90.47
N ASN A 305 -77.26 43.83 -89.29
CA ASN A 305 -78.71 43.93 -89.13
C ASN A 305 -79.25 45.33 -89.44
N LEU A 306 -78.54 46.40 -89.06
CA LEU A 306 -78.89 47.77 -89.42
C LEU A 306 -78.79 47.98 -90.94
N LEU A 307 -77.75 47.44 -91.59
CA LEU A 307 -77.59 47.46 -93.04
C LEU A 307 -78.70 46.66 -93.75
N ILE A 308 -79.05 45.47 -93.24
CA ILE A 308 -80.19 44.69 -93.73
C ILE A 308 -81.49 45.49 -93.55
N GLY A 309 -81.65 46.22 -92.44
CA GLY A 309 -82.78 47.14 -92.24
C GLY A 309 -82.85 48.24 -93.29
N LYS A 310 -81.73 48.90 -93.59
CA LYS A 310 -81.61 49.90 -94.66
C LYS A 310 -81.94 49.31 -96.04
N LEU A 311 -81.28 48.22 -96.43
CA LEU A 311 -81.51 47.54 -97.71
C LEU A 311 -82.94 47.02 -97.85
N ARG A 312 -83.58 46.55 -96.76
CA ARG A 312 -85.01 46.19 -96.76
C ARG A 312 -85.89 47.41 -96.99
N HIS A 313 -85.59 48.55 -96.36
CA HIS A 313 -86.35 49.78 -96.59
C HIS A 313 -86.16 50.31 -98.02
N GLU A 314 -84.94 50.31 -98.54
CA GLU A 314 -84.62 50.64 -99.93
C GLU A 314 -85.33 49.71 -100.92
N ALA A 315 -85.38 48.40 -100.65
CA ALA A 315 -86.12 47.44 -101.47
C ALA A 315 -87.64 47.67 -101.43
N VAL A 316 -88.20 48.10 -100.29
CA VAL A 316 -89.61 48.50 -100.18
C VAL A 316 -89.87 49.79 -100.97
N ILE A 317 -89.02 50.81 -100.83
CA ILE A 317 -89.10 52.06 -101.61
C ILE A 317 -88.98 51.78 -103.12
N LEU A 318 -88.08 50.90 -103.54
CA LEU A 318 -87.91 50.53 -104.94
C LEU A 318 -89.14 49.76 -105.47
N ASN A 319 -89.76 48.92 -104.65
CA ASN A 319 -91.02 48.25 -104.99
C ASN A 319 -92.19 49.24 -105.08
N GLU A 320 -92.21 50.28 -104.24
CA GLU A 320 -93.14 51.40 -104.35
C GLU A 320 -92.91 52.20 -105.66
N HIS A 321 -91.66 52.54 -105.99
CA HIS A 321 -91.30 53.17 -107.26
C HIS A 321 -91.69 52.32 -108.49
N LEU A 322 -91.51 51.00 -108.42
CA LEU A 322 -91.94 50.07 -109.46
C LEU A 322 -93.47 50.05 -109.58
N THR A 323 -94.17 49.96 -108.45
CA THR A 323 -95.65 49.92 -108.39
C THR A 323 -96.25 51.23 -108.92
N GLU A 324 -95.68 52.38 -108.56
CA GLU A 324 -96.08 53.69 -109.07
C GLU A 324 -95.77 53.84 -110.57
N SER A 325 -94.64 53.32 -111.05
CA SER A 325 -94.31 53.29 -112.48
C SER A 325 -95.30 52.43 -113.29
N LEU A 326 -95.69 51.26 -112.76
CA LEU A 326 -96.71 50.40 -113.34
C LEU A 326 -98.11 51.03 -113.29
N ARG A 327 -98.42 51.81 -112.24
CA ARG A 327 -99.66 52.57 -112.10
C ARG A 327 -99.78 53.65 -113.17
N ARG A 328 -98.70 54.41 -113.39
CA ARG A 328 -98.61 55.41 -114.48
C ARG A 328 -98.75 54.78 -115.85
N LEU A 329 -98.11 53.63 -116.09
CA LEU A 329 -98.25 52.91 -117.37
C LEU A 329 -99.71 52.50 -117.65
N ARG A 330 -100.44 52.01 -116.64
CA ARG A 330 -101.86 51.64 -116.78
C ARG A 330 -102.76 52.84 -117.08
N ALA A 331 -102.51 54.00 -116.46
CA ALA A 331 -103.31 55.20 -116.71
C ALA A 331 -103.22 55.66 -118.18
N ASN A 332 -102.07 55.50 -118.82
CA ASN A 332 -101.88 55.90 -120.22
C ASN A 332 -102.53 54.95 -121.25
N GLN A 333 -103.03 53.78 -120.85
CA GLN A 333 -103.67 52.84 -121.79
C GLN A 333 -105.17 53.10 -122.02
N SER A 334 -105.85 53.86 -121.15
CA SER A 334 -107.31 54.03 -121.24
C SER A 334 -107.78 55.04 -122.30
N ASP A 335 -106.96 56.01 -122.71
CA ASP A 335 -107.36 57.00 -123.72
C ASP A 335 -107.60 56.38 -125.11
N ALA A 336 -106.81 55.36 -125.48
CA ALA A 336 -106.88 54.72 -126.80
C ALA A 336 -108.20 53.96 -127.08
N MET A 337 -109.08 53.78 -126.08
CA MET A 337 -110.35 53.05 -126.21
C MET A 337 -111.54 53.93 -126.64
N VAL A 338 -111.42 55.25 -126.62
CA VAL A 338 -112.54 56.16 -126.93
C VAL A 338 -112.74 56.32 -128.44
N ASP A 339 -111.65 56.47 -129.20
CA ASP A 339 -111.68 56.77 -130.64
C ASP A 339 -112.39 55.70 -131.47
N GLY A 340 -112.16 54.42 -131.15
CA GLY A 340 -112.75 53.29 -131.89
C GLY A 340 -114.29 53.29 -131.90
N LYS A 341 -114.94 53.82 -130.86
CA LYS A 341 -116.40 53.92 -130.80
C LYS A 341 -116.96 55.06 -131.66
N LEU A 342 -116.21 56.16 -131.77
CA LEU A 342 -116.60 57.31 -132.59
C LEU A 342 -116.51 56.98 -134.08
N ILE A 343 -115.41 56.32 -134.48
CA ILE A 343 -115.16 55.85 -135.86
C ILE A 343 -116.23 54.86 -136.34
N GLY A 344 -116.61 53.89 -135.51
CA GLY A 344 -117.61 52.88 -135.89
C GLY A 344 -118.98 53.47 -136.26
N ASN A 345 -119.39 54.53 -135.56
CA ASN A 345 -120.68 55.19 -135.82
C ASN A 345 -120.64 56.01 -137.14
N LEU A 346 -119.52 56.69 -137.39
CA LEU A 346 -119.31 57.49 -138.61
C LEU A 346 -119.24 56.60 -139.87
N LEU A 347 -118.66 55.40 -139.76
CA LEU A 347 -118.60 54.41 -140.84
C LEU A 347 -120.00 53.87 -141.23
N ILE A 348 -120.88 53.62 -140.26
CA ILE A 348 -122.26 53.18 -140.51
C ILE A 348 -123.03 54.28 -141.26
N GLN A 349 -122.84 55.54 -140.88
CA GLN A 349 -123.50 56.68 -141.52
C GLN A 349 -123.05 56.87 -142.98
N PHE A 350 -121.76 56.65 -143.28
CA PHE A 350 -121.22 56.64 -144.65
C PHE A 350 -121.84 55.57 -145.56
N LEU A 351 -122.18 54.39 -145.04
CA LEU A 351 -122.72 53.30 -145.86
C LEU A 351 -124.13 53.60 -146.39
N ASN A 352 -125.00 54.20 -145.55
CA ASN A 352 -126.43 54.38 -145.85
C ASN A 352 -126.77 55.59 -146.76
N THR A 353 -125.83 56.48 -147.07
CA THR A 353 -126.07 57.63 -147.95
C THR A 353 -125.94 57.25 -149.44
N PRO A 354 -126.94 57.54 -150.30
CA PRO A 354 -126.92 57.14 -151.72
C PRO A 354 -125.78 57.77 -152.51
N ARG A 355 -125.32 57.06 -153.55
CA ARG A 355 -124.02 57.26 -154.24
C ARG A 355 -123.81 58.58 -154.99
N SER A 356 -124.79 59.48 -155.04
CA SER A 356 -124.73 60.74 -155.81
C SER A 356 -124.75 62.02 -154.96
N ASP A 357 -124.62 61.93 -153.64
CA ASP A 357 -124.57 63.09 -152.72
C ASP A 357 -123.11 63.41 -152.31
N SER A 358 -122.73 64.70 -152.35
CA SER A 358 -121.39 65.18 -152.01
C SER A 358 -121.01 64.96 -150.55
N LYS A 359 -122.00 64.93 -149.63
CA LYS A 359 -121.80 64.70 -148.19
C LYS A 359 -121.05 63.41 -147.86
N ARG A 360 -121.10 62.42 -148.77
CA ARG A 360 -120.38 61.15 -148.63
C ARG A 360 -118.85 61.34 -148.64
N PHE A 361 -118.34 62.33 -149.36
CA PHE A 361 -116.90 62.64 -149.40
C PHE A 361 -116.41 63.36 -148.14
N GLU A 362 -117.23 64.25 -147.56
CA GLU A 362 -116.90 64.92 -146.29
C GLU A 362 -116.80 63.91 -145.13
N MET A 363 -117.76 62.99 -145.03
CA MET A 363 -117.71 61.90 -144.04
C MET A 363 -116.47 61.02 -144.22
N LEU A 364 -116.07 60.69 -145.46
CA LEU A 364 -114.86 59.90 -145.71
C LEU A 364 -113.58 60.69 -145.35
N SER A 365 -113.57 62.01 -145.57
CA SER A 365 -112.47 62.89 -145.16
C SER A 365 -112.30 62.96 -143.64
N LEU A 366 -113.43 63.04 -142.91
CA LEU A 366 -113.45 62.99 -141.44
C LEU A 366 -112.99 61.62 -140.92
N ILE A 367 -113.49 60.51 -141.47
CA ILE A 367 -113.02 59.16 -141.14
C ILE A 367 -111.50 59.05 -141.35
N ALA A 368 -110.99 59.50 -142.50
CA ALA A 368 -109.56 59.51 -142.81
C ALA A 368 -108.73 60.37 -141.83
N SER A 369 -109.30 61.45 -141.31
CA SER A 369 -108.63 62.32 -140.33
C SER A 369 -108.60 61.72 -138.92
N VAL A 370 -109.65 61.00 -138.50
CA VAL A 370 -109.75 60.41 -137.14
C VAL A 370 -109.03 59.06 -137.06
N LEU A 371 -108.97 58.29 -138.16
CA LEU A 371 -108.16 57.08 -138.28
C LEU A 371 -106.69 57.35 -138.68
N ASN A 372 -106.27 58.62 -138.81
CA ASN A 372 -104.95 59.02 -139.28
C ASN A 372 -104.49 58.27 -140.56
N TRP A 373 -105.40 58.09 -141.53
CA TRP A 373 -105.08 57.38 -142.78
C TRP A 373 -103.88 58.00 -143.48
N SER A 374 -102.92 57.15 -143.83
CA SER A 374 -101.73 57.54 -144.58
C SER A 374 -102.13 58.13 -145.94
N PRO A 375 -101.32 59.02 -146.54
CA PRO A 375 -101.67 59.64 -147.82
C PRO A 375 -101.92 58.62 -148.94
N GLU A 376 -101.26 57.46 -148.92
CA GLU A 376 -101.49 56.35 -149.86
C GLU A 376 -102.88 55.70 -149.70
N GLU A 377 -103.39 55.60 -148.47
CA GLU A 377 -104.73 55.07 -148.19
C GLU A 377 -105.80 56.09 -148.57
N ARG A 378 -105.54 57.39 -148.38
CA ARG A 378 -106.41 58.48 -148.84
C ARG A 378 -106.48 58.55 -150.37
N GLU A 379 -105.39 58.23 -151.07
CA GLU A 379 -105.37 58.10 -152.54
C GLU A 379 -106.19 56.90 -153.02
N LYS A 380 -106.04 55.71 -152.40
CA LYS A 380 -106.86 54.52 -152.72
C LYS A 380 -108.35 54.70 -152.41
N ALA A 381 -108.68 55.49 -151.39
CA ALA A 381 -110.05 55.92 -151.11
C ALA A 381 -110.61 56.96 -152.10
N GLY A 382 -109.81 57.39 -153.08
CA GLY A 382 -110.19 58.35 -154.13
C GLY A 382 -110.22 59.82 -153.67
N LEU A 383 -109.65 60.13 -152.49
CA LEU A 383 -109.84 61.42 -151.83
C LEU A 383 -108.75 62.46 -152.16
N GLN A 384 -107.59 62.05 -152.68
CA GLN A 384 -106.50 62.95 -153.07
C GLN A 384 -105.59 62.34 -154.16
N ARG A 385 -104.88 63.18 -154.91
CA ARG A 385 -103.94 62.78 -155.98
C ARG A 385 -102.53 63.35 -155.71
N ASN A 386 -101.55 62.46 -155.83
CA ASN A 386 -100.09 62.57 -155.65
C ASN A 386 -99.37 63.94 -155.81
N ASN A 387 -98.49 64.31 -154.85
CA ASN A 387 -97.13 64.84 -155.12
C ASN A 387 -96.16 64.94 -153.90
N GLN A 388 -94.94 64.42 -154.07
CA GLN A 388 -93.60 64.82 -153.53
C GLN A 388 -93.31 65.23 -152.05
N ALA A 389 -92.44 64.41 -151.40
CA ALA A 389 -91.05 64.73 -150.97
C ALA A 389 -90.77 65.67 -149.72
N PRO A 390 -89.51 65.82 -149.19
CA PRO A 390 -89.27 65.48 -147.77
C PRO A 390 -88.28 66.37 -146.92
N THR A 391 -88.13 66.08 -145.61
CA THR A 391 -87.00 66.46 -144.69
C THR A 391 -86.82 67.97 -144.33
N PRO A 392 -85.85 68.44 -143.47
CA PRO A 392 -85.17 67.89 -142.26
C PRO A 392 -84.97 68.89 -141.06
N ASP A 393 -84.36 68.39 -139.97
CA ASP A 393 -83.27 68.99 -139.12
C ASP A 393 -83.44 70.06 -137.99
N ARG A 394 -82.50 69.93 -137.01
CA ARG A 394 -81.90 70.90 -136.04
C ARG A 394 -82.68 71.47 -134.82
N LYS A 395 -82.03 71.91 -133.71
CA LYS A 395 -80.76 71.55 -132.99
C LYS A 395 -80.55 72.40 -131.69
N GLY A 396 -80.08 71.78 -130.59
CA GLY A 396 -79.41 72.40 -129.42
C GLY A 396 -80.32 72.73 -128.20
N GLY A 397 -79.93 72.60 -126.91
CA GLY A 397 -78.70 72.18 -126.19
C GLY A 397 -79.03 71.98 -124.66
N LYS A 398 -78.15 71.93 -123.64
CA LYS A 398 -76.67 71.95 -123.49
C LYS A 398 -76.27 71.57 -122.01
N GLY A 399 -75.37 70.60 -121.78
CA GLY A 399 -74.76 70.23 -120.47
C GLY A 399 -75.58 69.25 -119.60
N GLY A 400 -75.08 68.24 -118.89
CA GLY A 400 -73.75 67.63 -118.64
C GLY A 400 -73.99 66.25 -117.95
N SER A 401 -73.05 65.48 -117.40
CA SER A 401 -71.59 65.59 -117.23
C SER A 401 -70.95 64.19 -117.42
N GLU A 402 -69.75 63.91 -116.89
CA GLU A 402 -68.91 62.75 -117.26
C GLU A 402 -68.53 61.77 -116.12
N GLY A 403 -68.08 60.55 -116.46
CA GLY A 403 -67.56 59.54 -115.52
C GLY A 403 -66.53 58.56 -116.14
N HIS A 404 -65.49 58.18 -115.38
CA HIS A 404 -64.42 57.21 -115.74
C HIS A 404 -64.64 55.88 -114.94
N LYS A 405 -64.22 54.65 -115.31
CA LYS A 405 -62.99 54.07 -115.95
C LYS A 405 -61.72 54.16 -115.04
N ARG A 406 -60.74 53.22 -114.96
CA ARG A 406 -60.49 51.88 -115.57
C ARG A 406 -59.39 51.11 -114.75
N SER A 407 -58.73 50.09 -115.36
CA SER A 407 -57.88 49.00 -114.79
C SER A 407 -56.33 49.08 -114.99
N GLY A 408 -55.55 48.28 -114.22
CA GLY A 408 -54.19 47.72 -114.53
C GLY A 408 -52.97 48.32 -113.78
N ALA A 409 -51.76 47.70 -113.64
CA ALA A 409 -51.24 46.31 -113.79
C ALA A 409 -49.76 46.14 -113.29
N GLN A 410 -49.33 44.91 -112.87
CA GLN A 410 -47.93 44.35 -112.81
C GLN A 410 -46.84 45.00 -111.86
N THR A 411 -45.62 44.48 -111.53
CA THR A 411 -44.74 43.28 -111.86
C THR A 411 -43.87 42.74 -110.66
N ASN A 412 -43.49 41.44 -110.69
CA ASN A 412 -42.24 40.72 -110.30
C ASN A 412 -41.39 40.96 -109.02
N THR A 413 -41.08 39.87 -108.28
CA THR A 413 -39.70 39.39 -107.88
C THR A 413 -39.68 37.90 -107.45
N THR A 414 -38.49 37.30 -107.36
CA THR A 414 -38.15 35.85 -107.21
C THR A 414 -38.13 35.27 -105.78
N GLY A 415 -38.34 33.95 -105.60
CA GLY A 415 -37.89 33.25 -104.37
C GLY A 415 -38.57 31.94 -103.93
N GLU A 416 -38.81 30.96 -104.81
CA GLU A 416 -39.43 29.67 -104.41
C GLU A 416 -38.40 28.59 -103.96
N GLU A 417 -37.74 28.79 -102.81
CA GLU A 417 -36.85 27.78 -102.18
C GLU A 417 -36.97 27.74 -100.63
N SER A 418 -38.19 27.71 -100.06
CA SER A 418 -38.31 27.71 -98.57
C SER A 418 -39.57 27.09 -97.96
N PHE A 419 -40.06 25.97 -98.49
CA PHE A 419 -41.05 25.13 -97.77
C PHE A 419 -40.73 23.64 -97.87
N SER A 420 -40.43 23.14 -99.08
CA SER A 420 -39.94 21.78 -99.30
C SER A 420 -38.59 21.52 -98.61
N ASN A 421 -37.61 22.43 -98.76
CA ASN A 421 -36.31 22.28 -98.07
C ASN A 421 -36.44 22.35 -96.55
N LEU A 422 -37.26 23.25 -96.01
CA LEU A 422 -37.53 23.34 -94.56
C LEU A 422 -38.23 22.09 -94.00
N PHE A 423 -39.11 21.47 -94.79
CA PHE A 423 -39.76 20.20 -94.43
C PHE A 423 -38.81 19.00 -94.52
N VAL A 424 -37.90 18.98 -95.50
CA VAL A 424 -36.84 17.97 -95.62
C VAL A 424 -35.80 18.12 -94.50
N GLU A 425 -35.42 19.34 -94.14
CA GLU A 425 -34.54 19.64 -93.01
C GLU A 425 -35.19 19.25 -91.68
N PHE A 426 -36.49 19.52 -91.50
CA PHE A 426 -37.25 19.03 -90.35
C PHE A 426 -37.23 17.49 -90.26
N LEU A 427 -37.53 16.79 -91.36
CA LEU A 427 -37.51 15.33 -91.40
C LEU A 427 -36.12 14.73 -91.18
N LEU A 428 -35.05 15.35 -91.70
CA LEU A 428 -33.67 14.94 -91.36
C LEU A 428 -33.37 15.18 -89.87
N SER A 429 -33.76 16.32 -89.32
CA SER A 429 -33.49 16.67 -87.92
C SER A 429 -34.20 15.75 -86.93
N GLU A 430 -35.43 15.31 -87.23
CA GLU A 430 -36.15 14.37 -86.38
C GLU A 430 -35.63 12.93 -86.56
N ALA A 431 -35.27 12.53 -87.79
CA ALA A 431 -34.68 11.23 -88.06
C ALA A 431 -33.28 11.05 -87.43
N GLU A 432 -32.45 12.10 -87.38
CA GLU A 432 -31.17 12.07 -86.65
C GLU A 432 -31.38 12.05 -85.13
N LYS A 433 -32.40 12.75 -84.62
CA LYS A 433 -32.77 12.72 -83.19
C LYS A 433 -33.30 11.35 -82.74
N ALA A 434 -33.86 10.56 -83.66
CA ALA A 434 -34.32 9.20 -83.42
C ALA A 434 -33.23 8.11 -83.49
N LYS A 435 -31.97 8.44 -83.84
CA LYS A 435 -30.95 7.43 -84.21
C LYS A 435 -29.58 7.58 -83.52
N LYS A 436 -29.55 7.57 -82.18
CA LYS A 436 -28.35 7.24 -81.38
C LYS A 436 -28.67 6.30 -80.19
N PRO A 437 -28.08 5.09 -80.12
CA PRO A 437 -28.35 4.09 -79.06
C PRO A 437 -27.22 3.96 -78.00
N SER A 438 -27.50 3.17 -76.94
CA SER A 438 -26.62 2.62 -75.87
C SER A 438 -25.98 3.62 -74.86
N GLN A 439 -26.16 3.54 -73.52
CA GLN A 439 -26.00 2.45 -72.50
C GLN A 439 -24.53 2.15 -72.13
N PRO A 440 -24.15 1.67 -70.91
CA PRO A 440 -24.93 1.42 -69.65
C PRO A 440 -24.20 1.83 -68.32
N ILE A 441 -24.77 1.43 -67.15
CA ILE A 441 -24.15 0.90 -65.89
C ILE A 441 -24.58 1.57 -64.56
N SER A 442 -25.21 0.76 -63.67
CA SER A 442 -25.34 0.80 -62.19
C SER A 442 -25.75 2.10 -61.43
N SER A 443 -26.47 2.07 -60.30
CA SER A 443 -26.73 0.98 -59.34
C SER A 443 -27.98 1.19 -58.47
N ASN A 444 -28.61 0.08 -58.08
CA ASN A 444 -29.34 -0.19 -56.82
C ASN A 444 -30.64 0.55 -56.38
N ALA A 445 -31.55 -0.30 -55.89
CA ALA A 445 -32.43 -0.16 -54.72
C ALA A 445 -33.81 0.55 -54.83
N SER A 446 -34.80 -0.26 -55.22
CA SER A 446 -35.96 -0.66 -54.39
C SER A 446 -36.86 0.39 -53.71
N GLY A 447 -38.12 0.42 -54.17
CA GLY A 447 -39.30 0.81 -53.37
C GLY A 447 -40.18 -0.40 -52.96
N PRO A 448 -41.49 -0.23 -52.75
CA PRO A 448 -42.17 -0.34 -51.43
C PRO A 448 -43.20 -1.54 -51.40
N PRO A 449 -44.21 -1.70 -50.49
CA PRO A 449 -44.74 -0.81 -49.44
C PRO A 449 -45.15 -1.46 -48.07
N SER A 450 -45.76 -0.64 -47.20
CA SER A 450 -46.30 -0.85 -45.84
C SER A 450 -47.61 -1.70 -45.78
N PRO A 451 -48.34 -1.82 -44.63
CA PRO A 451 -47.97 -2.02 -43.21
C PRO A 451 -48.82 -3.12 -42.49
N THR A 452 -48.37 -3.66 -41.33
CA THR A 452 -49.27 -4.37 -40.38
C THR A 452 -48.79 -4.30 -38.92
N THR A 453 -49.73 -4.29 -37.97
CA THR A 453 -49.49 -4.27 -36.49
C THR A 453 -49.39 -5.71 -35.92
N PRO A 454 -48.83 -5.93 -34.71
CA PRO A 454 -49.67 -5.87 -33.49
C PRO A 454 -48.98 -5.47 -32.14
N LYS A 455 -49.86 -5.04 -31.22
CA LYS A 455 -49.86 -5.03 -29.73
C LYS A 455 -48.63 -5.42 -28.85
N GLN A 456 -48.54 -4.64 -27.74
CA GLN A 456 -48.22 -5.02 -26.34
C GLN A 456 -46.78 -5.35 -25.90
N SER A 457 -46.18 -4.45 -25.08
CA SER A 457 -45.99 -4.68 -23.64
C SER A 457 -45.60 -3.38 -22.90
N GLY A 458 -45.82 -3.33 -21.58
CA GLY A 458 -45.93 -2.09 -20.80
C GLY A 458 -44.66 -1.25 -20.56
N ARG A 459 -44.87 0.05 -20.37
CA ARG A 459 -43.95 0.98 -19.68
C ARG A 459 -44.46 1.24 -18.26
N PRO A 460 -43.61 1.16 -17.21
CA PRO A 460 -43.88 1.86 -15.96
C PRO A 460 -43.56 3.36 -16.14
N SER A 461 -44.49 4.24 -15.78
CA SER A 461 -44.23 5.68 -15.69
C SER A 461 -43.49 5.99 -14.40
N PHE A 462 -42.19 6.32 -14.48
CA PHE A 462 -41.45 6.85 -13.33
C PHE A 462 -41.99 8.23 -12.95
N ASN A 463 -42.37 8.38 -11.69
CA ASN A 463 -43.06 9.56 -11.17
C ASN A 463 -42.08 10.39 -10.34
N LEU A 464 -41.69 11.56 -10.84
CA LEU A 464 -40.62 12.44 -10.28
C LEU A 464 -40.99 13.14 -8.95
N GLY A 465 -41.98 12.64 -8.21
CA GLY A 465 -42.52 13.25 -6.98
C GLY A 465 -41.85 12.81 -5.66
N SER A 466 -40.93 11.84 -5.67
CA SER A 466 -40.51 11.13 -4.44
C SER A 466 -39.14 11.53 -3.86
N LEU A 467 -38.56 12.67 -4.27
CA LEU A 467 -37.28 13.17 -3.70
C LEU A 467 -37.45 14.30 -2.65
N ALA A 468 -38.69 14.67 -2.33
CA ALA A 468 -38.99 15.75 -1.37
C ALA A 468 -39.02 15.31 0.12
N SER A 469 -38.71 14.04 0.43
CA SER A 469 -38.89 13.44 1.76
C SER A 469 -37.61 12.83 2.38
N LEU A 470 -36.42 13.32 2.00
CA LEU A 470 -35.15 13.03 2.67
C LEU A 470 -34.49 14.30 3.28
N ASN A 471 -35.28 15.09 4.01
CA ASN A 471 -34.74 16.16 4.85
C ASN A 471 -35.49 16.23 6.19
N ARG A 472 -35.22 15.26 7.09
CA ARG A 472 -35.43 15.27 8.54
C ARG A 472 -35.11 13.88 9.14
N ASN A 473 -33.86 13.63 9.51
CA ASN A 473 -33.51 13.04 10.81
C ASN A 473 -32.00 13.03 11.04
N SER A 474 -31.49 13.91 11.90
CA SER A 474 -30.13 13.86 12.44
C SER A 474 -30.04 14.79 13.65
N GLY A 475 -30.74 14.39 14.72
CA GLY A 475 -30.68 15.05 16.02
C GLY A 475 -30.28 14.04 17.08
N ASP A 476 -29.24 14.39 17.84
CA ASP A 476 -28.94 13.93 19.19
C ASP A 476 -28.63 12.43 19.39
N ASP A 477 -27.34 12.06 19.31
CA ASP A 477 -26.75 11.15 20.31
C ASP A 477 -25.21 11.30 20.37
N SER A 478 -24.70 12.03 21.37
CA SER A 478 -23.26 12.00 21.74
C SER A 478 -23.02 12.36 23.21
N ARG A 479 -23.43 11.46 24.10
CA ARG A 479 -22.98 11.48 25.50
C ARG A 479 -21.49 11.11 25.61
N VAL A 480 -20.62 12.09 25.86
CA VAL A 480 -19.23 11.83 26.29
C VAL A 480 -18.96 12.48 27.65
N PHE A 481 -18.88 11.58 28.62
CA PHE A 481 -18.15 11.61 29.90
C PHE A 481 -17.17 12.77 30.14
N SER A 482 -17.41 13.57 31.19
CA SER A 482 -16.36 14.36 31.86
C SER A 482 -15.53 13.47 32.79
N PRO A 483 -14.25 13.80 33.03
CA PRO A 483 -13.92 14.19 34.40
C PRO A 483 -12.86 15.31 34.52
N GLY A 484 -12.82 15.92 35.72
CA GLY A 484 -11.55 16.25 36.36
C GLY A 484 -10.87 17.57 35.98
N SER A 485 -11.26 18.63 36.68
CA SER A 485 -10.42 19.83 36.84
C SER A 485 -9.09 19.50 37.54
N ASN A 486 -7.98 20.10 37.10
CA ASN A 486 -6.96 20.60 38.03
C ASN A 486 -6.12 21.74 37.42
N ALA A 487 -5.64 22.62 38.30
CA ALA A 487 -5.07 23.91 37.93
C ALA A 487 -3.61 23.85 37.47
N ALA A 488 -3.23 24.76 36.57
CA ALA A 488 -1.85 25.08 36.26
C ALA A 488 -1.60 26.57 36.54
N THR A 489 -0.85 26.86 37.61
CA THR A 489 -0.30 28.19 37.90
C THR A 489 0.92 28.46 37.03
N ASP A 490 0.94 29.65 36.42
CA ASP A 490 2.04 30.14 35.60
C ASP A 490 2.87 31.18 36.38
N PRO A 491 4.20 31.02 36.51
CA PRO A 491 5.07 32.10 36.98
C PRO A 491 6.17 32.47 35.97
N SER A 492 6.37 33.78 35.83
CA SER A 492 7.40 34.43 35.04
C SER A 492 8.84 34.06 35.43
N GLY A 493 9.74 33.99 34.44
CA GLY A 493 11.19 33.82 34.68
C GLY A 493 12.06 34.19 33.47
N SER A 494 12.82 35.29 33.57
CA SER A 494 13.69 35.80 32.49
C SER A 494 14.98 34.98 32.30
N PRO A 495 15.57 34.93 31.08
CA PRO A 495 16.84 34.24 30.84
C PRO A 495 18.04 35.09 31.27
N ARG A 496 18.97 34.50 32.03
CA ARG A 496 20.23 35.13 32.43
C ARG A 496 21.41 34.50 31.67
N LYS A 497 22.11 35.28 30.85
CA LYS A 497 23.39 34.88 30.23
C LYS A 497 24.48 34.74 31.30
N LEU A 498 25.25 33.64 31.28
CA LEU A 498 26.61 33.62 31.81
C LEU A 498 27.57 32.80 30.92
N ARG A 499 28.67 33.48 30.59
CA ARG A 499 30.02 33.02 30.19
C ARG A 499 30.58 32.07 31.27
N SER A 500 31.58 31.20 31.13
CA SER A 500 32.75 31.03 30.24
C SER A 500 33.17 29.52 30.33
N PRO A 501 34.35 29.00 29.91
CA PRO A 501 35.63 29.66 29.53
C PRO A 501 35.62 30.37 28.18
#